data_AF-A0A6S6SII9-F1
#
_entry.id   AF-A0A6S6SII9-F1
#
_cell.length_a   1.000
_cell.length_b   1.000
_cell.length_c   1.000
_cell.angle_alpha   90.00
_cell.angle_beta   90.00
_cell.angle_gamma   90.00
#
_symmetry.space_group_name_H-M   'P 1'
#
loop_
_entity.id
_entity.type
_entity.pdbx_description
1 polymer ?
#
loop_
_entity_poly.entity_id
_entity_poly.type
_entity_poly.pdbx_seq_one_letter_code
_entity_poly.pdbx_strand_id
1 'polypeptide(L)'
;MKTKYKIPNKIYSLDVNSKELFELSDEGNVFFNQALQVLDLSIIENKVLLLYRGEKRDNLKNKLDFKDSNDLFYKFFHVGDKSKYLIKNNNFKKYLDDINDVSDRVFKIIFDKILEKQKENNAISKFKDYFTDIENKEDFLEKIINLNDKSKLRIRDYYFSYLHQDEVDENKSSFFVSTSKDIEVAEDEKFTGKGDNKIVIYYFISKPYIDLAIYSRNEPSLKKYCIDNDLPVYFAPFFDENEVCVKSGLIPNNILGVMAYIDNEEVFIVNPYLFFYYEENNLENFISKGLPVDREKFDEVLATTNYYGMLLYTEDNRFEEMKENR
;
A
#
# COMPACT_ATOMS: atom_id res chain seq x y z
N MET A 1 8.43 26.18 -14.05
CA MET A 1 9.37 25.12 -13.62
C MET A 1 8.80 23.80 -14.09
N LYS A 2 9.57 22.93 -14.76
CA LYS A 2 9.11 21.55 -15.00
C LYS A 2 9.24 20.80 -13.68
N THR A 3 8.14 20.26 -13.17
CA THR A 3 8.16 19.40 -11.99
C THR A 3 9.00 18.17 -12.27
N LYS A 4 9.76 17.67 -11.29
CA LYS A 4 10.48 16.38 -11.42
C LYS A 4 9.50 15.19 -11.51
N TYR A 5 8.25 15.43 -11.13
CA TYR A 5 7.15 14.49 -11.22
C TYR A 5 6.61 14.42 -12.65
N LYS A 6 6.29 13.20 -13.11
CA LYS A 6 5.68 12.95 -14.42
C LYS A 6 4.17 13.22 -14.37
N ILE A 7 3.80 14.49 -14.18
CA ILE A 7 2.41 14.94 -14.09
C ILE A 7 1.99 15.54 -15.44
N PRO A 8 0.89 15.06 -16.07
CA PRO A 8 0.31 15.67 -17.26
C PRO A 8 -0.04 17.15 -17.06
N ASN A 9 -0.08 17.90 -18.16
CA ASN A 9 -0.43 19.33 -18.11
C ASN A 9 -1.88 19.59 -17.70
N LYS A 10 -2.78 18.65 -18.00
CA LYS A 10 -4.21 18.74 -17.63
C LYS A 10 -4.38 18.20 -16.21
N ILE A 11 -4.71 19.10 -15.30
CA ILE A 11 -4.85 18.79 -13.88
C ILE A 11 -6.29 19.06 -13.44
N TYR A 12 -6.90 18.03 -12.88
CA TYR A 12 -8.26 18.04 -12.36
C TYR A 12 -8.24 17.88 -10.85
N SER A 13 -9.35 18.20 -10.21
CA SER A 13 -9.70 17.69 -8.89
C SER A 13 -11.19 17.33 -8.87
N LEU A 14 -11.70 16.95 -7.70
CA LEU A 14 -13.05 16.47 -7.50
C LEU A 14 -13.76 17.38 -6.49
N ASP A 15 -14.95 17.87 -6.82
CA ASP A 15 -15.81 18.46 -5.81
C ASP A 15 -16.43 17.33 -4.98
N VAL A 16 -16.09 17.25 -3.70
CA VAL A 16 -16.54 16.15 -2.82
C VAL A 16 -18.06 16.16 -2.56
N ASN A 17 -18.74 17.28 -2.81
CA ASN A 17 -20.17 17.46 -2.58
C ASN A 17 -20.97 17.09 -3.83
N SER A 18 -20.62 17.66 -4.98
CA SER A 18 -21.27 17.32 -6.25
C SER A 18 -20.79 15.99 -6.84
N LYS A 19 -19.60 15.52 -6.41
CA LYS A 19 -18.88 14.36 -6.94
C LYS A 19 -18.43 14.57 -8.38
N GLU A 20 -18.33 15.80 -8.85
CA GLU A 20 -17.93 16.10 -10.22
C GLU A 20 -16.46 16.48 -10.31
N LEU A 21 -15.79 15.96 -11.34
CA LEU A 21 -14.45 16.39 -11.68
C LEU A 21 -14.48 17.78 -12.32
N PHE A 22 -13.50 18.60 -11.96
CA PHE A 22 -13.29 19.93 -12.55
C PHE A 22 -11.81 20.16 -12.80
N GLU A 23 -11.50 20.90 -13.87
CA GLU A 23 -10.13 21.32 -14.15
C GLU A 23 -9.69 22.37 -13.12
N LEU A 24 -8.47 22.24 -12.59
CA LEU A 24 -7.96 23.18 -11.60
C LEU A 24 -7.85 24.59 -12.18
N SER A 25 -8.28 25.58 -11.40
CA SER A 25 -8.02 27.00 -11.69
C SER A 25 -6.53 27.32 -11.64
N ASP A 26 -6.12 28.49 -12.15
CA ASP A 26 -4.73 28.97 -12.03
C ASP A 26 -4.27 29.01 -10.57
N GLU A 27 -5.12 29.49 -9.65
CA GLU A 27 -4.84 29.53 -8.21
C GLU A 27 -4.69 28.13 -7.61
N GLY A 28 -5.53 27.17 -8.04
CA GLY A 28 -5.43 25.76 -7.66
C GLY A 28 -4.13 25.13 -8.16
N ASN A 29 -3.73 25.44 -9.38
CA ASN A 29 -2.46 24.99 -9.96
C ASN A 29 -1.26 25.57 -9.21
N VAL A 30 -1.28 26.85 -8.83
CA VAL A 30 -0.23 27.48 -8.03
C VAL A 30 -0.09 26.76 -6.68
N PHE A 31 -1.19 26.50 -6.00
CA PHE A 31 -1.19 25.82 -4.71
C PHE A 31 -0.75 24.36 -4.80
N PHE A 32 -1.21 23.63 -5.82
CA PHE A 32 -0.73 22.27 -6.05
C PHE A 32 0.79 22.23 -6.27
N ASN A 33 1.33 23.19 -7.03
CA ASN A 33 2.77 23.32 -7.18
C ASN A 33 3.51 23.64 -5.88
N GLN A 34 2.91 24.43 -4.97
CA GLN A 34 3.46 24.65 -3.63
C GLN A 34 3.46 23.35 -2.81
N ALA A 35 2.39 22.56 -2.87
CA ALA A 35 2.33 21.26 -2.20
C ALA A 35 3.44 20.30 -2.70
N LEU A 36 3.71 20.30 -4.01
CA LEU A 36 4.81 19.55 -4.60
C LEU A 36 6.18 20.01 -4.09
N GLN A 37 6.39 21.32 -3.90
CA GLN A 37 7.63 21.85 -3.31
C GLN A 37 7.82 21.42 -1.85
N VAL A 38 6.74 21.43 -1.06
CA VAL A 38 6.77 20.95 0.34
C VAL A 38 7.06 19.45 0.41
N LEU A 39 6.45 18.67 -0.50
CA LEU A 39 6.73 17.25 -0.66
C LEU A 39 8.21 17.00 -1.01
N ASP A 40 8.77 17.80 -1.93
CA ASP A 40 10.18 17.73 -2.31
C ASP A 40 11.12 17.93 -1.12
N LEU A 41 10.88 18.99 -0.34
CA LEU A 41 11.65 19.27 0.86
C LEU A 41 11.53 18.13 1.88
N SER A 42 10.31 17.62 2.09
CA SER A 42 10.04 16.52 3.03
C SER A 42 10.72 15.21 2.63
N ILE A 43 10.85 14.94 1.32
CA ILE A 43 11.60 13.79 0.79
C ILE A 43 13.10 13.97 1.03
N ILE A 44 13.65 15.16 0.74
CA ILE A 44 15.08 15.48 0.95
C ILE A 44 15.44 15.33 2.43
N GLU A 45 14.57 15.76 3.32
CA GLU A 45 14.73 15.64 4.78
C GLU A 45 14.43 14.24 5.32
N ASN A 46 14.11 13.27 4.46
CA ASN A 46 13.80 11.89 4.83
C ASN A 46 12.66 11.80 5.88
N LYS A 47 11.69 12.72 5.78
CA LYS A 47 10.44 12.74 6.56
C LYS A 47 9.34 11.96 5.86
N VAL A 48 9.37 11.94 4.53
CA VAL A 48 8.36 11.32 3.66
C VAL A 48 9.04 10.44 2.60
N LEU A 49 8.39 9.34 2.23
CA LEU A 49 8.72 8.50 1.10
C LEU A 49 7.59 8.58 0.07
N LEU A 50 7.92 9.03 -1.15
CA LEU A 50 7.00 9.01 -2.28
C LEU A 50 7.06 7.65 -2.98
N LEU A 51 5.87 7.15 -3.33
CA LEU A 51 5.59 5.86 -3.88
C LEU A 51 4.58 5.99 -5.02
N TYR A 52 4.65 5.07 -5.95
CA TYR A 52 3.77 4.96 -7.09
C TYR A 52 3.16 3.56 -7.14
N ARG A 53 1.92 3.46 -7.59
CA ARG A 53 1.28 2.17 -7.84
C ARG A 53 0.57 2.18 -9.17
N GLY A 54 0.96 1.27 -10.05
CA GLY A 54 0.16 0.93 -11.21
C GLY A 54 -1.03 0.07 -10.80
N GLU A 55 -2.21 0.41 -11.31
CA GLU A 55 -3.42 -0.37 -11.10
C GLU A 55 -4.28 -0.33 -12.36
N LYS A 56 -5.09 -1.39 -12.54
CA LYS A 56 -6.08 -1.46 -13.61
C LYS A 56 -7.40 -0.89 -13.10
N ARG A 57 -8.04 -0.03 -13.89
CA ARG A 57 -9.39 0.46 -13.64
C ARG A 57 -10.38 -0.69 -13.38
N ASP A 58 -10.25 -1.80 -14.10
CA ASP A 58 -11.08 -2.99 -13.89
C ASP A 58 -10.88 -3.63 -12.50
N ASN A 59 -9.64 -3.65 -12.00
CA ASN A 59 -9.36 -4.14 -10.65
C ASN A 59 -9.97 -3.21 -9.60
N LEU A 60 -9.88 -1.89 -9.80
CA LEU A 60 -10.55 -0.92 -8.94
C LEU A 60 -12.07 -1.06 -9.02
N LYS A 61 -12.62 -1.40 -10.18
CA LYS A 61 -14.08 -1.64 -10.34
C LYS A 61 -14.51 -2.81 -9.47
N ASN A 62 -13.73 -3.89 -9.44
CA ASN A 62 -13.98 -5.03 -8.57
C ASN A 62 -13.83 -4.72 -7.07
N LYS A 63 -13.07 -3.70 -6.70
CA LYS A 63 -12.83 -3.31 -5.31
C LYS A 63 -13.82 -2.26 -4.79
N LEU A 64 -14.04 -1.21 -5.56
CA LEU A 64 -14.81 -0.01 -5.19
C LEU A 64 -16.24 -0.03 -5.71
N ASP A 65 -16.56 -0.89 -6.68
CA ASP A 65 -17.86 -0.98 -7.33
C ASP A 65 -18.41 0.38 -7.81
N PHE A 66 -17.63 1.11 -8.61
CA PHE A 66 -18.01 2.45 -9.09
C PHE A 66 -18.79 2.42 -10.41
N LYS A 67 -19.65 3.42 -10.67
CA LYS A 67 -20.46 3.50 -11.90
C LYS A 67 -19.74 4.15 -13.07
N ASP A 68 -19.00 5.21 -12.79
CA ASP A 68 -18.30 6.04 -13.77
C ASP A 68 -17.00 6.61 -13.16
N SER A 69 -16.29 7.48 -13.89
CA SER A 69 -15.03 8.08 -13.40
C SER A 69 -15.23 8.97 -12.17
N ASN A 70 -16.29 9.75 -12.15
CA ASN A 70 -16.61 10.62 -11.01
C ASN A 70 -16.81 9.79 -9.74
N ASP A 71 -17.62 8.74 -9.82
CA ASP A 71 -17.86 7.81 -8.71
C ASP A 71 -16.58 7.04 -8.32
N LEU A 72 -15.74 6.66 -9.29
CA LEU A 72 -14.43 6.05 -9.01
C LEU A 72 -13.58 6.96 -8.11
N PHE A 73 -13.31 8.19 -8.55
CA PHE A 73 -12.42 9.08 -7.81
C PHE A 73 -13.03 9.55 -6.50
N TYR A 74 -14.34 9.75 -6.46
CA TYR A 74 -15.06 9.99 -5.21
C TYR A 74 -14.84 8.88 -4.19
N LYS A 75 -15.11 7.62 -4.56
CA LYS A 75 -14.89 6.48 -3.66
C LYS A 75 -13.41 6.33 -3.31
N PHE A 76 -12.53 6.43 -4.29
CA PHE A 76 -11.09 6.26 -4.12
C PHE A 76 -10.49 7.25 -3.13
N PHE A 77 -10.84 8.54 -3.22
CA PHE A 77 -10.32 9.55 -2.27
C PHE A 77 -10.96 9.49 -0.88
N HIS A 78 -12.09 8.80 -0.70
CA HIS A 78 -12.68 8.56 0.62
C HIS A 78 -12.18 7.29 1.29
N VAL A 79 -11.93 6.22 0.50
CA VAL A 79 -11.69 4.89 1.07
C VAL A 79 -10.35 4.25 0.67
N GLY A 80 -9.63 4.83 -0.29
CA GLY A 80 -8.33 4.35 -0.77
C GLY A 80 -8.36 3.03 -1.56
N ASP A 81 -7.17 2.51 -1.89
CA ASP A 81 -6.98 1.18 -2.47
C ASP A 81 -6.47 0.19 -1.43
N LYS A 82 -7.34 -0.70 -0.99
CA LYS A 82 -7.03 -1.66 0.08
C LYS A 82 -6.49 -2.99 -0.44
N SER A 83 -5.67 -3.63 0.39
CA SER A 83 -5.19 -4.99 0.15
C SER A 83 -6.34 -5.98 0.07
N LYS A 84 -6.05 -7.13 -0.52
CA LYS A 84 -6.99 -8.24 -0.66
C LYS A 84 -7.51 -8.75 0.68
N TYR A 85 -6.73 -8.61 1.77
CA TYR A 85 -7.19 -8.90 3.14
C TYR A 85 -8.48 -8.15 3.52
N LEU A 86 -8.72 -6.96 2.96
CA LEU A 86 -9.85 -6.08 3.31
C LEU A 86 -11.09 -6.26 2.41
N ILE A 87 -11.07 -7.23 1.47
CA ILE A 87 -12.19 -7.53 0.56
C ILE A 87 -13.17 -8.50 1.23
N LYS A 88 -14.49 -8.20 1.15
CA LYS A 88 -15.60 -8.93 1.83
C LYS A 88 -15.58 -10.45 1.63
N ASN A 89 -15.24 -10.92 0.42
CA ASN A 89 -15.26 -12.35 0.06
C ASN A 89 -13.85 -12.95 -0.12
N ASN A 90 -12.83 -12.42 0.56
CA ASN A 90 -11.48 -12.94 0.43
C ASN A 90 -11.21 -14.10 1.39
N ASN A 91 -10.73 -15.22 0.84
CA ASN A 91 -10.33 -16.39 1.61
C ASN A 91 -9.09 -16.17 2.48
N PHE A 92 -8.37 -15.05 2.35
CA PHE A 92 -7.15 -14.77 3.11
C PHE A 92 -7.37 -14.72 4.63
N LYS A 93 -8.59 -14.39 5.08
CA LYS A 93 -8.98 -14.44 6.49
C LYS A 93 -8.91 -15.85 7.10
N LYS A 94 -8.82 -16.91 6.28
CA LYS A 94 -8.56 -18.26 6.81
C LYS A 94 -7.15 -18.38 7.40
N TYR A 95 -6.23 -17.48 7.04
CA TYR A 95 -4.83 -17.52 7.47
C TYR A 95 -4.50 -16.59 8.65
N LEU A 96 -5.32 -15.56 8.90
CA LEU A 96 -5.09 -14.54 9.92
C LEU A 96 -6.42 -14.14 10.56
N ASP A 97 -6.48 -14.17 11.89
CA ASP A 97 -7.68 -13.75 12.63
C ASP A 97 -7.76 -12.21 12.73
N ASP A 98 -6.60 -11.56 12.84
CA ASP A 98 -6.42 -10.10 12.91
C ASP A 98 -5.16 -9.69 12.14
N ILE A 99 -5.07 -8.43 11.71
CA ILE A 99 -3.87 -7.91 11.04
C ILE A 99 -2.62 -8.00 11.93
N ASN A 100 -2.77 -8.01 13.24
CA ASN A 100 -1.69 -8.17 14.22
C ASN A 100 -1.61 -9.60 14.80
N ASP A 101 -2.29 -10.60 14.22
CA ASP A 101 -2.23 -11.99 14.65
C ASP A 101 -0.78 -12.52 14.60
N VAL A 102 -0.25 -12.86 15.77
CA VAL A 102 1.08 -13.45 16.01
C VAL A 102 0.99 -14.80 16.70
N SER A 103 -0.16 -15.47 16.59
CA SER A 103 -0.34 -16.81 17.13
C SER A 103 0.57 -17.83 16.43
N ASP A 104 0.88 -18.93 17.12
CA ASP A 104 1.68 -20.03 16.56
C ASP A 104 1.07 -20.60 15.27
N ARG A 105 -0.26 -20.52 15.13
CA ARG A 105 -0.99 -20.90 13.92
C ARG A 105 -0.50 -20.12 12.70
N VAL A 106 -0.27 -18.81 12.84
CA VAL A 106 0.21 -17.95 11.75
C VAL A 106 1.60 -18.39 11.30
N PHE A 107 2.49 -18.68 12.24
CA PHE A 107 3.85 -19.13 11.93
C PHE A 107 3.87 -20.53 11.32
N LYS A 108 2.97 -21.43 11.72
CA LYS A 108 2.76 -22.72 11.05
C LYS A 108 2.38 -22.53 9.59
N ILE A 109 1.43 -21.63 9.31
CA ILE A 109 0.98 -21.31 7.95
C ILE A 109 2.12 -20.69 7.13
N ILE A 110 2.91 -19.80 7.72
CA ILE A 110 4.08 -19.20 7.06
C ILE A 110 5.05 -20.30 6.63
N PHE A 111 5.40 -21.21 7.55
CA PHE A 111 6.30 -22.32 7.24
C PHE A 111 5.75 -23.18 6.09
N ASP A 112 4.48 -23.59 6.18
CA ASP A 112 3.84 -24.46 5.19
C ASP A 112 3.79 -23.79 3.80
N LYS A 113 3.46 -22.50 3.73
CA LYS A 113 3.45 -21.75 2.47
C LYS A 113 4.85 -21.59 1.87
N ILE A 114 5.87 -21.34 2.71
CA ILE A 114 7.25 -21.24 2.22
C ILE A 114 7.72 -22.61 1.73
N LEU A 115 7.43 -23.69 2.46
CA LEU A 115 7.73 -25.06 2.05
C LEU A 115 7.09 -25.38 0.68
N GLU A 116 5.80 -25.10 0.49
CA GLU A 116 5.10 -25.28 -0.79
C GLU A 116 5.78 -24.50 -1.91
N LYS A 117 6.06 -23.21 -1.69
CA LYS A 117 6.76 -22.35 -2.65
C LYS A 117 8.16 -22.87 -3.02
N GLN A 118 8.89 -23.37 -2.04
CA GLN A 118 10.26 -23.87 -2.25
C GLN A 118 10.33 -25.22 -2.95
N LYS A 119 9.25 -26.01 -2.94
CA LYS A 119 9.15 -27.23 -3.74
C LYS A 119 9.10 -26.93 -5.25
N GLU A 120 8.52 -25.79 -5.62
CA GLU A 120 8.37 -25.37 -7.02
C GLU A 120 9.59 -24.59 -7.54
N ASN A 121 10.37 -23.99 -6.64
CA ASN A 121 11.55 -23.21 -6.99
C ASN A 121 12.84 -24.06 -6.97
N ASN A 122 13.53 -24.19 -8.10
CA ASN A 122 14.76 -24.98 -8.23
C ASN A 122 16.06 -24.29 -7.73
N ALA A 123 16.00 -23.06 -7.21
CA ALA A 123 17.19 -22.39 -6.66
C ALA A 123 17.75 -23.13 -5.43
N ILE A 124 19.05 -23.11 -5.16
CA ILE A 124 19.66 -23.68 -3.95
C ILE A 124 20.04 -22.51 -3.02
N SER A 125 19.54 -22.50 -1.78
CA SER A 125 19.91 -21.50 -0.77
C SER A 125 19.67 -22.04 0.64
N LYS A 126 20.44 -21.59 1.63
CA LYS A 126 20.24 -21.97 3.05
C LYS A 126 18.81 -21.74 3.54
N PHE A 127 18.15 -20.69 3.03
CA PHE A 127 16.75 -20.41 3.30
C PHE A 127 15.85 -21.54 2.79
N LYS A 128 16.04 -21.94 1.53
CA LYS A 128 15.32 -23.05 0.95
C LYS A 128 15.58 -24.33 1.73
N ASP A 129 16.85 -24.68 1.93
CA ASP A 129 17.24 -25.94 2.57
C ASP A 129 16.54 -26.12 3.93
N TYR A 130 16.48 -25.03 4.71
CA TYR A 130 15.78 -25.02 5.99
C TYR A 130 14.28 -25.27 5.84
N PHE A 131 13.57 -24.51 5.00
CA PHE A 131 12.11 -24.63 4.87
C PHE A 131 11.66 -25.87 4.10
N THR A 132 12.54 -26.50 3.30
CA THR A 132 12.21 -27.76 2.59
C THR A 132 12.32 -29.00 3.46
N ASP A 133 13.02 -28.92 4.59
CA ASP A 133 13.09 -29.98 5.58
C ASP A 133 11.94 -29.82 6.58
N ILE A 134 10.99 -30.75 6.54
CA ILE A 134 9.76 -30.69 7.35
C ILE A 134 10.04 -30.75 8.86
N GLU A 135 11.15 -31.37 9.27
CA GLU A 135 11.54 -31.48 10.67
C GLU A 135 11.92 -30.11 11.26
N ASN A 136 12.35 -29.16 10.43
CA ASN A 136 12.66 -27.79 10.86
C ASN A 136 11.42 -26.97 11.24
N LYS A 137 10.21 -27.49 11.02
CA LYS A 137 8.98 -26.78 11.41
C LYS A 137 8.88 -26.59 12.92
N GLU A 138 9.27 -27.59 13.70
CA GLU A 138 9.26 -27.49 15.16
C GLU A 138 10.32 -26.49 15.65
N ASP A 139 11.55 -26.59 15.14
CA ASP A 139 12.64 -25.62 15.42
C ASP A 139 12.22 -24.17 15.10
N PHE A 140 11.55 -23.96 13.95
CA PHE A 140 11.05 -22.65 13.54
C PHE A 140 10.07 -22.05 14.55
N LEU A 141 9.15 -22.87 15.05
CA LEU A 141 8.13 -22.42 16.02
C LEU A 141 8.74 -22.18 17.40
N GLU A 142 9.64 -23.05 17.85
CA GLU A 142 10.33 -22.91 19.14
C GLU A 142 11.17 -21.64 19.21
N LYS A 143 11.84 -21.26 18.12
CA LYS A 143 12.58 -20.00 18.01
C LYS A 143 11.69 -18.75 18.15
N ILE A 144 10.39 -18.88 17.89
CA ILE A 144 9.45 -17.76 17.85
C ILE A 144 8.56 -17.69 19.10
N ILE A 145 8.21 -18.82 19.71
CA ILE A 145 7.15 -18.90 20.74
C ILE A 145 7.40 -17.98 21.94
N ASN A 146 8.66 -17.84 22.37
CA ASN A 146 9.06 -17.05 23.54
C ASN A 146 9.36 -15.58 23.23
N LEU A 147 9.24 -15.16 21.96
CA LEU A 147 9.46 -13.77 21.58
C LEU A 147 8.28 -12.89 21.98
N ASN A 148 8.56 -11.62 22.25
CA ASN A 148 7.50 -10.63 22.44
C ASN A 148 6.76 -10.34 21.12
N ASP A 149 5.54 -9.83 21.22
CA ASP A 149 4.66 -9.58 20.06
C ASP A 149 5.29 -8.65 19.02
N LYS A 150 6.10 -7.67 19.44
CA LYS A 150 6.78 -6.76 18.52
C LYS A 150 7.77 -7.53 17.64
N SER A 151 8.61 -8.38 18.22
CA SER A 151 9.56 -9.21 17.48
C SER A 151 8.82 -10.21 16.59
N LYS A 152 7.76 -10.86 17.11
CA LYS A 152 6.91 -11.76 16.33
C LYS A 152 6.31 -11.07 15.12
N LEU A 153 5.71 -9.87 15.30
CA LEU A 153 5.14 -9.09 14.20
C LEU A 153 6.19 -8.76 13.12
N ARG A 154 7.41 -8.39 13.50
CA ARG A 154 8.49 -8.07 12.55
C ARG A 154 8.96 -9.29 11.76
N ILE A 155 9.15 -10.42 12.43
CA ILE A 155 9.51 -11.71 11.78
C ILE A 155 8.39 -12.17 10.85
N ARG A 156 7.15 -12.11 11.31
CA ARG A 156 5.96 -12.46 10.56
C ARG A 156 5.83 -11.62 9.28
N ASP A 157 5.96 -10.31 9.40
CA ASP A 157 5.86 -9.38 8.28
C ASP A 157 7.02 -9.60 7.28
N TYR A 158 8.23 -9.92 7.75
CA TYR A 158 9.37 -10.30 6.90
C TYR A 158 9.11 -11.56 6.05
N TYR A 159 8.55 -12.61 6.64
CA TYR A 159 8.23 -13.81 5.86
C TYR A 159 7.00 -13.62 4.97
N PHE A 160 6.01 -12.83 5.39
CA PHE A 160 4.89 -12.51 4.51
C PHE A 160 5.30 -11.62 3.34
N SER A 161 6.30 -10.72 3.45
CA SER A 161 6.81 -10.02 2.27
C SER A 161 7.45 -10.98 1.27
N TYR A 162 8.17 -11.99 1.75
CA TYR A 162 8.71 -13.03 0.87
C TYR A 162 7.62 -13.78 0.10
N LEU A 163 6.53 -14.12 0.79
CA LEU A 163 5.37 -14.80 0.19
C LEU A 163 4.60 -13.87 -0.75
N HIS A 164 4.49 -12.58 -0.41
CA HIS A 164 3.79 -11.56 -1.21
C HIS A 164 4.46 -11.29 -2.55
N GLN A 165 5.79 -11.30 -2.57
CA GLN A 165 6.57 -11.06 -3.78
C GLN A 165 6.46 -12.19 -4.81
N ASP A 166 5.81 -13.31 -4.51
CA ASP A 166 5.67 -14.39 -5.48
C ASP A 166 4.79 -14.01 -6.67
N GLU A 167 5.22 -14.34 -7.89
CA GLU A 167 4.43 -14.22 -9.12
C GLU A 167 3.60 -15.49 -9.40
N VAL A 168 3.92 -16.63 -8.78
CA VAL A 168 3.30 -17.93 -9.09
C VAL A 168 1.89 -18.07 -8.49
N ASP A 169 1.60 -17.43 -7.36
CA ASP A 169 0.27 -17.48 -6.76
C ASP A 169 -0.67 -16.51 -7.50
N GLU A 170 -1.39 -16.97 -8.53
CA GLU A 170 -2.43 -16.20 -9.22
C GLU A 170 -3.49 -15.64 -8.24
N ASN A 171 -3.61 -16.26 -7.06
CA ASN A 171 -4.47 -15.82 -5.98
C ASN A 171 -3.77 -14.91 -4.96
N LYS A 172 -2.63 -14.26 -5.29
CA LYS A 172 -1.80 -13.36 -4.44
C LYS A 172 -2.61 -12.71 -3.34
N SER A 173 -2.79 -13.41 -2.23
CA SER A 173 -3.67 -12.97 -1.16
C SER A 173 -2.73 -12.63 -0.04
N SER A 174 -2.60 -11.34 0.21
CA SER A 174 -1.76 -10.79 1.25
C SER A 174 -2.47 -9.58 1.85
N PHE A 175 -1.96 -9.16 3.00
CA PHE A 175 -2.31 -7.88 3.60
C PHE A 175 -1.40 -6.74 3.13
N PHE A 176 -0.56 -6.96 2.12
CA PHE A 176 0.29 -5.95 1.52
C PHE A 176 -0.27 -5.43 0.20
N VAL A 177 0.11 -4.21 -0.13
CA VAL A 177 -0.09 -3.60 -1.45
C VAL A 177 1.29 -3.26 -2.00
N SER A 178 1.60 -3.76 -3.19
CA SER A 178 2.84 -3.43 -3.89
C SER A 178 2.79 -1.99 -4.41
N THR A 179 3.87 -1.26 -4.16
CA THR A 179 4.15 0.08 -4.71
C THR A 179 5.61 0.11 -5.15
N SER A 180 6.03 1.12 -5.91
CA SER A 180 7.42 1.32 -6.29
C SER A 180 7.85 2.76 -6.00
N LYS A 181 9.14 2.97 -5.74
CA LYS A 181 9.74 4.32 -5.75
C LYS A 181 9.97 4.84 -7.16
N ASP A 182 9.88 3.96 -8.16
CA ASP A 182 10.06 4.29 -9.58
C ASP A 182 8.72 4.37 -10.28
N ILE A 183 8.47 5.53 -10.91
CA ILE A 183 7.24 5.75 -11.65
C ILE A 183 7.19 4.93 -12.95
N GLU A 184 8.34 4.69 -13.60
CA GLU A 184 8.39 3.93 -14.85
C GLU A 184 7.95 2.49 -14.61
N VAL A 185 8.34 1.91 -13.47
CA VAL A 185 7.87 0.60 -13.01
C VAL A 185 6.35 0.63 -12.77
N ALA A 186 5.84 1.66 -12.10
CA ALA A 186 4.40 1.79 -11.84
C ALA A 186 3.56 2.05 -13.10
N GLU A 187 4.15 2.57 -14.17
CA GLU A 187 3.49 2.82 -15.44
C GLU A 187 3.46 1.62 -16.38
N ASP A 188 4.25 0.58 -16.12
CA ASP A 188 4.32 -0.61 -16.95
C ASP A 188 2.91 -1.18 -17.19
N GLU A 189 2.61 -1.48 -18.46
CA GLU A 189 1.32 -1.99 -18.90
C GLU A 189 0.94 -3.31 -18.20
N LYS A 190 1.93 -4.08 -17.71
CA LYS A 190 1.66 -5.28 -16.91
C LYS A 190 0.84 -4.97 -15.66
N PHE A 191 1.09 -3.81 -15.03
CA PHE A 191 0.41 -3.35 -13.82
C PHE A 191 -0.78 -2.45 -14.11
N THR A 192 -0.69 -1.56 -15.09
CA THR A 192 -1.72 -0.55 -15.36
C THR A 192 -2.73 -0.92 -16.43
N GLY A 193 -2.37 -1.82 -17.35
CA GLY A 193 -3.15 -2.01 -18.58
C GLY A 193 -2.86 -0.91 -19.62
N LYS A 194 -3.86 -0.56 -20.43
CA LYS A 194 -3.74 0.40 -21.55
C LYS A 194 -4.92 1.36 -21.57
N GLY A 195 -4.70 2.57 -22.11
CA GLY A 195 -5.75 3.58 -22.33
C GLY A 195 -6.55 3.86 -21.07
N ASP A 196 -7.88 3.85 -21.16
CA ASP A 196 -8.80 4.09 -20.04
C ASP A 196 -8.67 3.13 -18.86
N ASN A 197 -7.98 1.99 -19.05
CA ASN A 197 -7.71 1.06 -17.96
C ASN A 197 -6.48 1.49 -17.11
N LYS A 198 -5.59 2.35 -17.64
CA LYS A 198 -4.35 2.79 -17.00
C LYS A 198 -4.64 3.75 -15.85
N ILE A 199 -4.29 3.33 -14.63
CA ILE A 199 -4.31 4.15 -13.42
C ILE A 199 -2.92 4.11 -12.76
N VAL A 200 -2.35 5.27 -12.46
CA VAL A 200 -1.12 5.39 -11.66
C VAL A 200 -1.38 6.27 -10.45
N ILE A 201 -1.27 5.66 -9.27
CA ILE A 201 -1.55 6.30 -8.00
C ILE A 201 -0.26 6.92 -7.47
N TYR A 202 -0.32 8.21 -7.10
CA TYR A 202 0.76 8.92 -6.44
C TYR A 202 0.49 8.93 -4.94
N TYR A 203 1.36 8.29 -4.18
CA TYR A 203 1.14 7.99 -2.77
C TYR A 203 2.37 8.32 -1.93
N PHE A 204 2.21 8.97 -0.79
CA PHE A 204 3.33 9.31 0.08
C PHE A 204 3.10 8.76 1.48
N ILE A 205 4.12 8.18 2.11
CA ILE A 205 4.05 7.76 3.51
C ILE A 205 5.05 8.55 4.33
N SER A 206 4.67 8.99 5.51
CA SER A 206 5.53 9.74 6.43
C SER A 206 6.05 8.86 7.56
N LYS A 207 7.05 9.33 8.31
CA LYS A 207 7.43 8.68 9.57
C LYS A 207 6.30 8.80 10.61
N PRO A 208 6.05 7.76 11.42
CA PRO A 208 6.80 6.51 11.51
C PRO A 208 6.34 5.40 10.54
N TYR A 209 5.30 5.63 9.72
CA TYR A 209 4.74 4.61 8.83
C TYR A 209 5.78 4.06 7.82
N ILE A 210 6.73 4.90 7.37
CA ILE A 210 7.88 4.45 6.56
C ILE A 210 8.61 3.24 7.19
N ASP A 211 8.71 3.17 8.51
CA ASP A 211 9.44 2.12 9.22
C ASP A 211 8.65 0.79 9.29
N LEU A 212 7.42 0.77 8.78
CA LEU A 212 6.52 -0.40 8.75
C LEU A 212 6.21 -0.90 7.34
N ALA A 213 6.50 -0.11 6.31
CA ALA A 213 6.58 -0.63 4.94
C ALA A 213 7.67 -1.69 4.85
N ILE A 214 7.72 -2.49 3.79
CA ILE A 214 8.83 -3.45 3.58
C ILE A 214 9.46 -3.16 2.23
N TYR A 215 10.74 -2.80 2.25
CA TYR A 215 11.51 -2.42 1.07
C TYR A 215 13.01 -2.58 1.33
N SER A 216 13.82 -2.55 0.27
CA SER A 216 15.26 -2.85 0.34
C SER A 216 16.04 -2.04 1.39
N ARG A 217 15.60 -0.82 1.75
CA ARG A 217 16.30 0.00 2.76
C ARG A 217 16.05 -0.46 4.19
N ASN A 218 14.88 -1.01 4.49
CA ASN A 218 14.54 -1.50 5.84
C ASN A 218 14.51 -3.03 5.94
N GLU A 219 14.70 -3.73 4.82
CA GLU A 219 15.00 -5.16 4.81
C GLU A 219 16.13 -5.51 5.81
N PRO A 220 17.26 -4.76 5.92
CA PRO A 220 18.29 -5.09 6.90
C PRO A 220 17.79 -5.06 8.36
N SER A 221 16.90 -4.12 8.71
CA SER A 221 16.37 -4.02 10.07
C SER A 221 15.34 -5.11 10.36
N LEU A 222 14.54 -5.53 9.38
CA LEU A 222 13.64 -6.68 9.49
C LEU A 222 14.42 -7.99 9.56
N LYS A 223 15.39 -8.16 8.67
CA LYS A 223 16.31 -9.31 8.61
C LYS A 223 17.09 -9.47 9.92
N LYS A 224 17.42 -8.37 10.60
CA LYS A 224 18.05 -8.40 11.93
C LYS A 224 17.21 -9.14 12.97
N TYR A 225 15.87 -8.98 12.98
CA TYR A 225 15.02 -9.76 13.89
C TYR A 225 15.10 -11.27 13.61
N CYS A 226 15.25 -11.67 12.35
CA CYS A 226 15.45 -13.09 12.02
C CYS A 226 16.85 -13.57 12.43
N ILE A 227 17.90 -12.81 12.10
CA ILE A 227 19.30 -13.15 12.42
C ILE A 227 19.50 -13.26 13.94
N ASP A 228 19.01 -12.29 14.70
CA ASP A 228 19.18 -12.25 16.16
C ASP A 228 18.46 -13.41 16.89
N ASN A 229 17.58 -14.15 16.18
CA ASN A 229 16.84 -15.31 16.70
C ASN A 229 17.15 -16.60 15.92
N ASP A 230 18.29 -16.66 15.21
CA ASP A 230 18.75 -17.84 14.46
C ASP A 230 17.72 -18.38 13.44
N LEU A 231 16.93 -17.48 12.87
CA LEU A 231 15.92 -17.79 11.86
C LEU A 231 16.47 -17.61 10.43
N PRO A 232 16.03 -18.43 9.45
CA PRO A 232 16.50 -18.31 8.07
C PRO A 232 16.10 -16.99 7.42
N VAL A 233 16.98 -16.48 6.57
CA VAL A 233 16.80 -15.22 5.85
C VAL A 233 16.92 -15.41 4.35
N TYR A 234 16.07 -14.73 3.59
CA TYR A 234 16.08 -14.74 2.12
C TYR A 234 16.81 -13.51 1.57
N PHE A 235 17.00 -13.51 0.25
CA PHE A 235 17.39 -12.34 -0.54
C PHE A 235 16.19 -11.93 -1.40
N ALA A 236 15.87 -10.64 -1.43
CA ALA A 236 14.72 -10.13 -2.18
C ALA A 236 14.75 -10.59 -3.66
N PRO A 237 13.72 -11.30 -4.16
CA PRO A 237 13.70 -11.84 -5.51
C PRO A 237 13.61 -10.76 -6.60
N PHE A 238 13.03 -9.58 -6.30
CA PHE A 238 12.81 -8.49 -7.25
C PHE A 238 13.46 -7.18 -6.78
N PHE A 239 14.79 -7.19 -6.64
CA PHE A 239 15.53 -6.01 -6.19
C PHE A 239 15.40 -4.81 -7.15
N ASP A 240 15.33 -5.08 -8.45
CA ASP A 240 15.30 -4.05 -9.50
C ASP A 240 13.98 -3.28 -9.58
N GLU A 241 12.86 -3.85 -9.09
CA GLU A 241 11.55 -3.20 -9.15
C GLU A 241 11.39 -2.04 -8.15
N ASN A 242 12.41 -1.80 -7.31
CA ASN A 242 12.38 -0.76 -6.27
C ASN A 242 11.13 -0.85 -5.37
N GLU A 243 10.62 -2.07 -5.18
CA GLU A 243 9.33 -2.33 -4.56
C GLU A 243 9.32 -1.87 -3.11
N VAL A 244 8.18 -1.29 -2.73
CA VAL A 244 7.80 -0.99 -1.36
C VAL A 244 6.44 -1.64 -1.08
N CYS A 245 6.44 -2.67 -0.24
CA CYS A 245 5.23 -3.32 0.25
C CYS A 245 4.62 -2.47 1.35
N VAL A 246 3.47 -1.85 1.06
CA VAL A 246 2.70 -1.07 2.03
C VAL A 246 1.70 -1.99 2.71
N LYS A 247 1.73 -2.05 4.04
CA LYS A 247 0.79 -2.86 4.82
C LYS A 247 -0.62 -2.26 4.76
N SER A 248 -1.64 -3.12 4.77
CA SER A 248 -3.08 -2.83 4.70
C SER A 248 -3.61 -2.33 3.36
N GLY A 249 -3.01 -1.28 2.80
CA GLY A 249 -3.61 -0.52 1.73
C GLY A 249 -3.04 0.87 1.61
N LEU A 250 -3.40 1.55 0.52
CA LEU A 250 -3.14 2.96 0.32
C LEU A 250 -4.25 3.76 1.01
N ILE A 251 -3.96 4.29 2.20
CA ILE A 251 -4.95 5.06 2.96
C ILE A 251 -5.18 6.43 2.30
N PRO A 252 -6.43 6.92 2.24
CA PRO A 252 -6.74 8.10 1.43
C PRO A 252 -6.01 9.38 1.87
N ASN A 253 -5.66 9.49 3.15
CA ASN A 253 -4.86 10.58 3.71
C ASN A 253 -3.48 10.72 3.04
N ASN A 254 -2.96 9.65 2.45
CA ASN A 254 -1.61 9.58 1.92
C ASN A 254 -1.59 9.55 0.38
N ILE A 255 -2.76 9.67 -0.25
CA ILE A 255 -2.90 9.73 -1.71
C ILE A 255 -2.79 11.19 -2.14
N LEU A 256 -1.74 11.54 -2.88
CA LEU A 256 -1.58 12.87 -3.47
C LEU A 256 -2.56 13.08 -4.63
N GLY A 257 -2.72 12.05 -5.46
CA GLY A 257 -3.53 12.10 -6.65
C GLY A 257 -3.35 10.87 -7.52
N VAL A 258 -3.98 10.90 -8.69
CA VAL A 258 -4.00 9.78 -9.63
C VAL A 258 -3.80 10.28 -11.05
N MET A 259 -2.90 9.66 -11.79
CA MET A 259 -2.82 9.80 -13.23
C MET A 259 -3.75 8.78 -13.89
N ALA A 260 -4.62 9.25 -14.77
CA ALA A 260 -5.65 8.43 -15.42
C ALA A 260 -5.98 9.00 -16.81
N TYR A 261 -6.79 8.28 -17.58
CA TYR A 261 -7.37 8.80 -18.81
C TYR A 261 -8.81 9.26 -18.58
N ILE A 262 -9.13 10.46 -19.07
CA ILE A 262 -10.50 10.99 -19.19
C ILE A 262 -10.67 11.43 -20.63
N ASP A 263 -11.72 10.95 -21.30
CA ASP A 263 -12.03 11.26 -22.69
C ASP A 263 -10.84 11.07 -23.66
N ASN A 264 -10.06 9.99 -23.45
CA ASN A 264 -8.82 9.64 -24.16
C ASN A 264 -7.63 10.58 -23.94
N GLU A 265 -7.69 11.46 -22.95
CA GLU A 265 -6.56 12.32 -22.56
C GLU A 265 -6.00 11.90 -21.20
N GLU A 266 -4.67 11.81 -21.11
CA GLU A 266 -4.00 11.56 -19.84
C GLU A 266 -4.06 12.83 -18.98
N VAL A 267 -4.62 12.69 -17.78
CA VAL A 267 -4.84 13.77 -16.81
C VAL A 267 -4.27 13.39 -15.46
N PHE A 268 -3.99 14.39 -14.62
CA PHE A 268 -3.73 14.18 -13.21
C PHE A 268 -4.89 14.66 -12.37
N ILE A 269 -5.42 13.82 -11.49
CA ILE A 269 -6.54 14.13 -10.61
C ILE A 269 -5.99 14.25 -9.20
N VAL A 270 -5.90 15.48 -8.71
CA VAL A 270 -5.39 15.80 -7.38
C VAL A 270 -6.44 15.41 -6.35
N ASN A 271 -5.99 14.79 -5.25
CA ASN A 271 -6.86 14.50 -4.12
C ASN A 271 -7.48 15.81 -3.59
N PRO A 272 -8.81 15.95 -3.58
CA PRO A 272 -9.46 17.22 -3.25
C PRO A 272 -9.22 17.67 -1.81
N TYR A 273 -8.91 16.72 -0.92
CA TYR A 273 -8.56 17.01 0.47
C TYR A 273 -7.24 17.79 0.62
N LEU A 274 -6.45 17.91 -0.44
CA LEU A 274 -5.30 18.83 -0.46
C LEU A 274 -5.73 20.30 -0.36
N PHE A 275 -6.88 20.65 -0.94
CA PHE A 275 -7.39 22.02 -0.96
C PHE A 275 -8.31 22.34 0.22
N PHE A 276 -8.59 21.34 1.07
CA PHE A 276 -9.29 21.58 2.32
C PHE A 276 -8.37 22.43 3.20
N TYR A 277 -8.87 23.58 3.67
CA TYR A 277 -8.10 24.58 4.40
C TYR A 277 -7.01 25.29 3.55
N TYR A 278 -7.30 25.52 2.26
CA TYR A 278 -6.49 26.37 1.38
C TYR A 278 -6.02 27.68 2.06
N GLU A 279 -6.90 28.30 2.84
CA GLU A 279 -6.65 29.57 3.54
C GLU A 279 -5.68 29.44 4.73
N GLU A 280 -5.52 28.25 5.31
CA GLU A 280 -4.66 28.04 6.49
C GLU A 280 -3.19 27.76 6.13
N ASN A 281 -2.89 27.54 4.83
CA ASN A 281 -1.56 27.25 4.30
C ASN A 281 -0.77 26.20 5.11
N ASN A 282 -1.42 25.09 5.47
CA ASN A 282 -0.86 24.07 6.37
C ASN A 282 -0.22 22.87 5.63
N LEU A 283 0.34 23.13 4.45
CA LEU A 283 0.87 22.11 3.54
C LEU A 283 1.93 21.22 4.20
N GLU A 284 2.80 21.78 5.04
CA GLU A 284 3.83 20.99 5.76
C GLU A 284 3.21 19.93 6.67
N ASN A 285 2.12 20.28 7.37
CA ASN A 285 1.42 19.34 8.23
C ASN A 285 0.67 18.29 7.40
N PHE A 286 0.06 18.68 6.28
CA PHE A 286 -0.64 17.74 5.40
C PHE A 286 0.30 16.72 4.76
N ILE A 287 1.48 17.14 4.32
CA ILE A 287 2.49 16.24 3.76
C ILE A 287 3.13 15.37 4.84
N SER A 288 3.34 15.88 6.06
CA SER A 288 3.99 15.12 7.13
C SER A 288 3.05 14.20 7.92
N LYS A 289 1.76 14.51 8.02
CA LYS A 289 0.77 13.74 8.81
C LYS A 289 -0.33 13.10 7.97
N GLY A 290 -0.41 13.43 6.69
CA GLY A 290 -1.49 13.04 5.81
C GLY A 290 -2.53 14.15 5.62
N LEU A 291 -3.21 14.09 4.48
CA LEU A 291 -4.29 15.00 4.09
C LEU A 291 -5.46 14.87 5.08
N PRO A 292 -6.18 15.97 5.36
CA PRO A 292 -7.32 16.00 6.26
C PRO A 292 -8.58 15.43 5.59
N VAL A 293 -8.56 14.13 5.26
CA VAL A 293 -9.69 13.45 4.63
C VAL A 293 -10.89 13.49 5.56
N ASP A 294 -12.01 14.00 5.05
CA ASP A 294 -13.28 13.99 5.75
C ASP A 294 -13.76 12.55 5.96
N ARG A 295 -14.00 12.21 7.23
CA ARG A 295 -14.45 10.88 7.65
C ARG A 295 -15.95 10.80 7.88
N GLU A 296 -16.69 11.91 7.81
CA GLU A 296 -18.14 11.92 8.07
C GLU A 296 -18.90 10.98 7.13
N LYS A 297 -18.45 10.90 5.86
CA LYS A 297 -19.04 10.03 4.85
C LYS A 297 -18.35 8.66 4.71
N PHE A 298 -17.34 8.37 5.54
CA PHE A 298 -16.50 7.18 5.36
C PHE A 298 -17.31 5.88 5.38
N ASP A 299 -18.15 5.69 6.40
CA ASP A 299 -18.94 4.46 6.56
C ASP A 299 -19.97 4.30 5.43
N GLU A 300 -20.63 5.40 5.04
CA GLU A 300 -21.57 5.42 3.92
C GLU A 300 -20.88 5.00 2.62
N VAL A 301 -19.72 5.60 2.32
CA VAL A 301 -18.98 5.27 1.10
C VAL A 301 -18.45 3.85 1.16
N LEU A 302 -17.89 3.41 2.29
CA LEU A 302 -17.36 2.06 2.49
C LEU A 302 -18.44 0.99 2.24
N ALA A 303 -19.67 1.21 2.71
CA ALA A 303 -20.79 0.30 2.53
C ALA A 303 -21.12 0.05 1.05
N THR A 304 -20.85 1.04 0.19
CA THR A 304 -21.03 0.95 -1.28
C THR A 304 -19.85 0.32 -2.02
N THR A 305 -18.86 -0.22 -1.29
CA THR A 305 -17.69 -0.91 -1.86
C THR A 305 -17.67 -2.40 -1.50
N ASN A 306 -16.77 -3.14 -2.15
CA ASN A 306 -16.51 -4.54 -1.84
C ASN A 306 -15.54 -4.73 -0.66
N TYR A 307 -15.16 -3.63 0.02
CA TYR A 307 -14.40 -3.68 1.25
C TYR A 307 -15.32 -3.87 2.47
N TYR A 308 -14.82 -4.51 3.53
CA TYR A 308 -15.55 -4.64 4.81
C TYR A 308 -15.05 -3.67 5.90
N GLY A 309 -13.94 -2.98 5.65
CA GLY A 309 -13.27 -2.16 6.65
C GLY A 309 -12.05 -1.46 6.09
N MET A 310 -11.35 -0.72 6.96
CA MET A 310 -10.02 -0.17 6.74
C MET A 310 -9.10 -0.49 7.92
N LEU A 311 -7.79 -0.38 7.72
CA LEU A 311 -6.85 -0.34 8.84
C LEU A 311 -6.34 1.07 9.01
N LEU A 312 -6.39 1.55 10.25
CA LEU A 312 -5.73 2.78 10.65
C LEU A 312 -4.38 2.48 11.26
N TYR A 313 -3.40 3.29 10.91
CA TYR A 313 -2.12 3.29 11.59
C TYR A 313 -2.21 4.16 12.85
N THR A 314 -1.79 3.63 13.99
CA THR A 314 -1.81 4.34 15.28
C THR A 314 -0.41 4.75 15.73
N GLU A 315 -0.36 5.73 16.63
CA GLU A 315 0.90 6.27 17.18
C GLU A 315 1.75 5.18 17.88
N ASP A 316 1.12 4.10 18.35
CA ASP A 316 1.77 2.94 19.00
C ASP A 316 2.44 1.97 18.01
N ASN A 317 2.61 2.36 16.75
CA ASN A 317 3.14 1.52 15.68
C ASN A 317 2.29 0.27 15.37
N ARG A 318 0.98 0.37 15.56
CA ARG A 318 0.03 -0.72 15.32
C ARG A 318 -0.95 -0.37 14.21
N PHE A 319 -1.56 -1.40 13.65
CA PHE A 319 -2.71 -1.24 12.76
C PHE A 319 -3.96 -1.61 13.53
N GLU A 320 -4.94 -0.71 13.57
CA GLU A 320 -6.25 -0.96 14.12
C GLU A 320 -7.26 -1.18 13.01
N GLU A 321 -8.05 -2.24 13.13
CA GLU A 321 -9.07 -2.57 12.16
C GLU A 321 -10.39 -1.84 12.46
N MET A 322 -10.74 -0.91 11.59
CA MET A 322 -12.06 -0.27 11.59
C MET A 322 -12.97 -1.03 10.63
N LYS A 323 -14.04 -1.62 11.17
CA LYS A 323 -15.02 -2.40 10.41
C LYS A 323 -16.28 -1.59 10.20
N GLU A 324 -16.99 -1.91 9.12
CA GLU A 324 -18.39 -1.52 8.94
C GLU A 324 -19.18 -2.00 10.17
N ASN A 325 -19.73 -1.07 10.97
CA ASN A 325 -20.68 -1.40 12.03
C ASN A 325 -21.94 -1.95 11.36
N ARG A 326 -22.21 -3.25 11.50
CA ARG A 326 -23.41 -3.89 10.99
C ARG A 326 -24.48 -4.03 12.05
#